data_AF-A0A9E5Q1G7-F1
#
_entry.id   AF-A0A9E5Q1G7-F1
#
_cell.length_a   1.000
_cell.length_b   1.000
_cell.length_c   1.000
_cell.angle_alpha   90.00
_cell.angle_beta   90.00
_cell.angle_gamma   90.00
#
_symmetry.space_group_name_H-M   'P 1'
#
loop_
_entity.id
_entity.type
_entity.pdbx_description
1 polymer ?
#
loop_
_entity_poly.entity_id
_entity_poly.type
_entity_poly.pdbx_seq_one_letter_code
_entity_poly.pdbx_strand_id
1 'polypeptide(L)'
;LSEFLKQLPTDYKFAVEFRHPSWYLGQTNDLLTKFGVIWAATEYPGVPKKVPLTTDTIFVRLVGKHGRFHSHNREQIDVTPQLESWWDWIRALSEDVYEVYVFF
;
A
#
# COMPACT_ATOMS: atom_id res chain seq x y z
N LEU A 1 1.91 -17.20 6.84
CA LEU A 1 2.42 -15.83 6.99
C LEU A 1 3.20 -15.64 8.29
N SER A 2 2.62 -15.85 9.47
CA SER A 2 3.31 -15.67 10.76
C SER A 2 4.71 -16.32 10.83
N GLU A 3 4.83 -17.61 10.46
CA GLU A 3 6.14 -18.29 10.47
C GLU A 3 7.18 -17.69 9.51
N PHE A 4 6.73 -17.07 8.41
CA PHE A 4 7.62 -16.35 7.51
C PHE A 4 8.06 -15.01 8.11
N LEU A 5 7.13 -14.25 8.69
CA LEU A 5 7.43 -12.94 9.28
C LEU A 5 8.43 -13.04 10.45
N LYS A 6 8.38 -14.12 11.23
CA LYS A 6 9.36 -14.40 12.31
C LYS A 6 10.81 -14.53 11.81
N GLN A 7 11.01 -14.87 10.54
CA GLN A 7 12.32 -15.10 9.94
C GLN A 7 12.90 -13.85 9.28
N LEU A 8 12.11 -12.76 9.19
CA LEU A 8 12.59 -11.52 8.58
C LEU A 8 13.70 -10.90 9.45
N PRO A 9 14.80 -10.43 8.83
CA PRO A 9 15.81 -9.64 9.52
C PRO A 9 15.19 -8.38 10.15
N THR A 10 15.73 -7.91 11.27
CA THR A 10 15.18 -6.75 12.00
C THR A 10 15.83 -5.42 11.61
N ASP A 11 16.87 -5.46 10.77
CA ASP A 11 17.65 -4.32 10.29
C ASP A 11 17.07 -3.68 9.02
N TYR A 12 15.99 -4.23 8.47
CA TYR A 12 15.29 -3.70 7.29
C TYR A 12 13.80 -3.51 7.54
N LYS A 13 13.21 -2.54 6.84
CA LYS A 13 11.75 -2.38 6.76
C LYS A 13 11.21 -3.25 5.63
N PHE A 14 10.21 -4.07 5.94
CA PHE A 14 9.54 -4.93 4.97
C PHE A 14 8.14 -4.43 4.68
N ALA A 15 7.75 -4.45 3.41
CA ALA A 15 6.38 -4.22 2.99
C ALA A 15 5.79 -5.46 2.31
N VAL A 16 4.53 -5.77 2.59
CA VAL A 16 3.80 -6.89 1.97
C VAL A 16 2.55 -6.38 1.27
N GLU A 17 2.38 -6.77 0.01
CA GLU A 17 1.21 -6.49 -0.80
C GLU A 17 0.34 -7.74 -0.90
N PHE A 18 -0.96 -7.61 -0.56
CA PHE A 18 -1.93 -8.69 -0.73
C PHE A 18 -2.83 -8.41 -1.92
N ARG A 19 -3.08 -9.44 -2.75
CA ARG A 19 -3.90 -9.33 -3.97
C ARG A 19 -5.19 -10.16 -3.92
N HIS A 20 -5.51 -10.72 -2.75
CA HIS A 20 -6.68 -11.55 -2.57
C HIS A 20 -7.54 -11.03 -1.41
N PRO A 21 -8.88 -10.89 -1.56
CA PRO A 21 -9.75 -10.30 -0.54
C PRO A 21 -9.71 -11.00 0.82
N SER A 22 -9.37 -12.30 0.86
CA SER A 22 -9.26 -13.06 2.12
C SER A 22 -8.24 -12.50 3.11
N TRP A 23 -7.34 -11.63 2.66
CA TRP A 23 -6.36 -10.97 3.52
C TRP A 23 -6.86 -9.67 4.13
N TYR A 24 -7.98 -9.11 3.67
CA TYR A 24 -8.50 -7.81 4.12
C TYR A 24 -9.40 -7.97 5.35
N LEU A 25 -8.81 -8.51 6.42
CA LEU A 25 -9.43 -8.77 7.70
C LEU A 25 -8.60 -8.14 8.82
N GLY A 26 -9.24 -7.81 9.95
CA GLY A 26 -8.55 -7.24 11.11
C GLY A 26 -7.39 -8.10 11.61
N GLN A 27 -7.52 -9.42 11.55
CA GLN A 27 -6.45 -10.36 11.96
C GLN A 27 -5.16 -10.22 11.13
N THR A 28 -5.26 -9.83 9.86
CA THR A 28 -4.09 -9.55 9.02
C THR A 28 -3.40 -8.28 9.50
N ASN A 29 -4.18 -7.23 9.78
CA ASN A 29 -3.66 -5.98 10.33
C ASN A 29 -2.90 -6.24 11.64
N ASP A 30 -3.54 -6.92 12.58
CA ASP A 30 -2.95 -7.22 13.89
C ASP A 30 -1.64 -8.01 13.77
N LEU A 31 -1.60 -8.97 12.83
CA LEU A 31 -0.40 -9.76 12.57
C LEU A 31 0.74 -8.90 12.02
N LEU A 32 0.47 -8.04 11.04
CA LEU A 32 1.49 -7.18 10.45
C LEU A 32 2.00 -6.14 11.45
N THR A 33 1.10 -5.52 12.23
CA THR A 33 1.46 -4.61 13.31
C THR A 33 2.35 -5.28 14.35
N LYS A 34 2.03 -6.53 14.75
CA LYS A 34 2.84 -7.30 15.68
C LYS A 34 4.28 -7.52 15.21
N PHE A 35 4.49 -7.65 13.90
CA PHE A 35 5.81 -7.89 13.31
C PHE A 35 6.47 -6.62 12.76
N GLY A 36 5.85 -5.45 12.88
CA GLY A 36 6.38 -4.19 12.34
C GLY A 36 6.50 -4.20 10.80
N VAL A 37 5.59 -4.90 10.11
CA VAL A 37 5.62 -5.06 8.65
C VAL A 37 4.61 -4.13 8.02
N ILE A 38 5.03 -3.37 7.02
CA ILE A 38 4.20 -2.39 6.33
C ILE A 38 3.19 -3.11 5.43
N TRP A 39 1.91 -2.83 5.58
CA TRP A 39 0.90 -3.22 4.59
C TRP A 39 0.96 -2.28 3.39
N ALA A 40 1.35 -2.79 2.23
CA ALA A 40 1.39 -2.00 1.00
C ALA A 40 -0.03 -1.64 0.52
N ALA A 41 -0.32 -0.34 0.45
CA ALA A 41 -1.51 0.20 -0.19
C ALA A 41 -1.34 0.16 -1.71
N THR A 42 -2.34 -0.36 -2.43
CA THR A 42 -2.22 -0.61 -3.88
C THR A 42 -3.59 -0.56 -4.56
N GLU A 43 -3.61 -0.18 -5.83
CA GLU A 43 -4.84 -0.20 -6.63
C GLU A 43 -5.06 -1.58 -7.26
N TYR A 44 -5.69 -2.49 -6.52
CA TYR A 44 -6.08 -3.80 -7.04
C TYR A 44 -7.60 -3.98 -7.08
N PRO A 45 -8.18 -4.53 -8.17
CA PRO A 45 -9.62 -4.76 -8.25
C PRO A 45 -10.13 -5.69 -7.15
N GLY A 46 -11.30 -5.37 -6.59
CA GLY A 46 -11.99 -6.22 -5.63
C GLY A 46 -11.46 -6.16 -4.19
N VAL A 47 -10.53 -5.25 -3.90
CA VAL A 47 -9.98 -5.05 -2.56
C VAL A 47 -9.86 -3.56 -2.21
N PRO A 48 -9.89 -3.18 -0.91
CA PRO A 48 -9.58 -1.83 -0.47
C PRO A 48 -8.22 -1.34 -0.97
N LYS A 49 -8.18 -0.13 -1.52
CA LYS A 49 -6.94 0.51 -1.99
C LYS A 49 -6.05 0.98 -0.84
N LYS A 50 -6.70 1.60 0.15
CA LYS A 50 -6.11 2.18 1.35
C LYS A 50 -6.29 1.17 2.48
N VAL A 51 -5.23 0.91 3.22
CA VAL A 51 -5.17 -0.10 4.27
C VAL A 51 -4.89 0.57 5.62
N PRO A 52 -5.27 -0.06 6.75
CA PRO A 52 -4.93 0.50 8.06
C PRO A 52 -3.41 0.58 8.25
N LEU A 53 -2.97 1.52 9.10
CA LEU A 53 -1.58 1.62 9.48
C LEU A 53 -1.19 0.40 10.32
N THR A 54 -0.07 -0.21 9.92
CA THR A 54 0.58 -1.34 10.59
C THR A 54 1.92 -0.94 11.20
N THR A 55 2.45 0.21 10.78
CA THR A 55 3.68 0.84 11.26
C THR A 55 3.50 2.37 11.14
N ASP A 56 4.50 3.12 11.59
CA ASP A 56 4.64 4.57 11.37
C ASP A 56 5.08 4.93 9.94
N THR A 57 5.03 3.98 9.01
CA THR A 57 5.51 4.09 7.63
C THR A 57 4.40 3.73 6.66
N ILE A 58 4.15 4.60 5.68
CA ILE A 58 3.23 4.31 4.56
C ILE A 58 4.03 3.83 3.35
N PHE A 59 3.51 2.79 2.70
CA PHE A 59 3.98 2.34 1.39
C PHE A 59 2.81 2.31 0.40
N VAL A 60 2.91 3.07 -0.69
CA VAL A 60 1.91 3.12 -1.77
C VAL A 60 2.54 2.61 -3.07
N ARG A 61 1.86 1.66 -3.72
CA ARG A 61 2.22 1.16 -5.05
C ARG A 61 1.15 1.52 -6.08
N LEU A 62 1.48 2.47 -6.94
CA LEU A 62 0.62 3.01 -8.00
C LEU A 62 0.70 2.15 -9.27
N VAL A 63 0.14 0.94 -9.23
CA VAL A 63 0.19 -0.01 -10.36
C VAL A 63 -0.66 0.44 -11.56
N GLY A 64 -1.68 1.28 -11.30
CA GLY A 64 -2.68 1.64 -12.30
C GLY A 64 -3.49 0.43 -12.78
N LYS A 65 -4.00 0.51 -14.02
CA LYS A 65 -4.78 -0.56 -14.64
C LYS A 65 -4.10 -1.01 -15.93
N HIS A 66 -3.84 -2.32 -16.05
CA HIS A 66 -3.31 -2.87 -17.29
C HIS A 66 -4.28 -2.65 -18.47
N GLY A 67 -3.72 -2.37 -19.65
CA GLY A 67 -4.50 -2.10 -20.86
C GLY A 67 -5.27 -0.78 -20.83
N ARG A 68 -4.98 0.13 -19.89
CA ARG A 68 -5.64 1.43 -19.80
C ARG A 68 -5.15 2.41 -20.87
N PHE A 69 -3.92 2.25 -21.37
CA PHE A 69 -3.34 3.12 -22.39
C PHE A 69 -3.32 2.45 -23.76
N HIS A 70 -3.70 3.19 -24.81
CA HIS A 70 -3.66 2.71 -26.19
C HIS A 70 -2.21 2.72 -26.74
N SER A 71 -1.38 3.63 -26.24
CA SER A 71 0.04 3.77 -26.60
C SER A 71 0.85 4.26 -25.40
N HIS A 72 2.18 4.20 -25.42
CA HIS A 72 3.04 4.63 -24.30
C HIS A 72 3.95 5.81 -24.67
N ASN A 73 3.55 6.63 -25.65
CA ASN A 73 4.37 7.72 -26.20
C ASN A 73 3.88 9.13 -25.83
N ARG A 74 2.73 9.24 -25.16
CA ARG A 74 2.17 10.49 -24.69
C ARG A 74 1.21 10.27 -23.53
N GLU A 75 0.99 11.32 -22.77
CA GLU A 75 -0.11 11.40 -21.83
C GLU A 75 -1.45 11.22 -22.56
N GLN A 76 -2.31 10.38 -22.00
CA GLN A 76 -3.63 10.05 -22.55
C GLN A 76 -4.74 10.18 -21.51
N ILE A 77 -4.39 10.19 -20.23
CA ILE A 77 -5.34 10.05 -19.15
C ILE A 77 -4.85 10.94 -18.01
N ASP A 78 -5.68 11.89 -17.65
CA ASP A 78 -5.50 12.65 -16.43
C ASP A 78 -5.73 11.74 -15.22
N VAL A 79 -4.69 11.59 -14.39
CA VAL A 79 -4.72 10.84 -13.14
C VAL A 79 -4.68 11.73 -11.91
N THR A 80 -4.75 13.05 -12.08
CA THR A 80 -4.71 14.05 -11.01
C THR A 80 -5.76 13.77 -9.93
N PRO A 81 -7.04 13.47 -10.25
CA PRO A 81 -8.03 13.20 -9.21
C PRO A 81 -7.69 11.96 -8.36
N GLN A 82 -7.05 10.94 -8.95
CA GLN A 82 -6.61 9.76 -8.21
C GLN A 82 -5.42 10.11 -7.31
N LEU A 83 -4.45 10.88 -7.80
CA LEU A 83 -3.30 11.33 -7.02
C LEU A 83 -3.71 12.24 -5.85
N GLU A 84 -4.68 13.14 -6.06
CA GLU A 84 -5.27 13.95 -4.99
C GLU A 84 -5.93 13.08 -3.93
N SER A 85 -6.67 12.04 -4.32
CA SER A 85 -7.26 11.11 -3.35
C SER A 85 -6.19 10.36 -2.53
N TRP A 86 -5.05 10.02 -3.12
CA TRP A 86 -3.92 9.44 -2.39
C TRP A 86 -3.29 10.44 -1.42
N TRP A 87 -3.09 11.67 -1.90
CA TRP A 87 -2.57 12.76 -1.10
C TRP A 87 -3.44 13.06 0.13
N ASP A 88 -4.76 13.18 -0.06
CA ASP A 88 -5.69 13.43 1.04
C ASP A 88 -5.64 12.35 2.12
N TRP A 89 -5.47 11.09 1.71
CA TRP A 89 -5.34 9.99 2.66
C TRP A 89 -4.01 10.00 3.41
N ILE A 90 -2.89 10.25 2.71
CA ILE A 90 -1.58 10.39 3.36
C ILE A 90 -1.61 11.56 4.34
N ARG A 91 -2.19 12.69 3.93
CA ARG A 91 -2.31 13.89 4.77
C ARG A 91 -3.18 13.65 6.00
N ALA A 92 -4.25 12.88 5.89
CA ALA A 92 -5.09 12.54 7.04
C ALA A 92 -4.37 11.68 8.10
N LEU A 93 -3.24 11.06 7.74
CA LEU A 93 -2.44 10.19 8.61
C LEU A 93 -1.11 10.84 9.01
N SER A 94 -0.89 12.12 8.69
CA SER A 94 0.44 12.75 8.82
C SER A 94 0.94 12.88 10.26
N GLU A 95 0.05 12.86 11.26
CA GLU A 95 0.44 12.92 12.67
C GLU A 95 0.96 11.57 13.20
N ASP A 96 0.54 10.46 12.57
CA ASP A 96 0.86 9.09 12.99
C ASP A 96 1.99 8.46 12.16
N VAL A 97 2.48 9.16 11.13
CA VAL A 97 3.39 8.62 10.12
C VAL A 97 4.67 9.44 10.05
N TYR A 98 5.80 8.76 10.19
CA TYR A 98 7.14 9.34 10.09
C TYR A 98 7.62 9.44 8.65
N GLU A 99 7.28 8.46 7.80
CA GLU A 99 7.80 8.35 6.44
C GLU A 99 6.79 7.75 5.47
N VAL A 100 6.91 8.16 4.20
CA VAL A 100 6.02 7.75 3.12
C VAL A 100 6.85 7.38 1.89
N TYR A 101 6.67 6.17 1.39
CA TYR A 101 7.23 5.73 0.11
C TYR A 101 6.11 5.54 -0.92
N VAL A 102 6.29 6.14 -2.10
CA VAL A 102 5.36 6.02 -3.23
C VAL A 102 6.12 5.58 -4.47
N PHE A 103 5.69 4.47 -5.07
CA PHE A 103 6.28 3.90 -6.29
C PHE A 103 5.23 3.76 -7.39
N PHE A 104 5.62 3.97 -8.65
CA PHE A 104 4.78 3.89 -9.85
C PHE A 104 5.45 3.11 -10.98
#